data_AF-A0A1Y5IAK7-F1
#
_entry.id   AF-A0A1Y5IAK7-F1
#
_cell.length_a   1.000
_cell.length_b   1.000
_cell.length_c   1.000
_cell.angle_alpha   90.00
_cell.angle_beta   90.00
_cell.angle_gamma   90.00
#
_symmetry.space_group_name_H-M   'P 1'
#
loop_
_entity.id
_entity.type
_entity.pdbx_description
1 polymer ?
#
loop_
_entity_poly.entity_id
_entity_poly.type
_entity_poly.pdbx_seq_one_letter_code
_entity_poly.pdbx_strand_id
1 'polypeptide(L)'
;MRTTPRTPTPSVVRGRRPRATRATRSVRERTMGRGRWMTSTGRTRAARANDEGAISDDEDGRTSAEAERLGRTGRRSGDAERIAREYEERERETMRRSSGTQYAFGKPQSPRETWEPYARKARVGLLEERARGAACDAVRASLHVCVEDDAFKSRTSVELPREAYVKRMDKLVNEFVQRDLSYMSVEDKADARKMVDAIERYLFEEQQYRTPQGWREAFSPYRTYFHNVIAQKIGIPATLAAIYLGFLDRLKTRGELDACGDIRVTLRVSRGADPTPRRPMGITADESCPNGSVVVTGDDVVRMQLMALKRAFWPWEWDDARDSGFLLAIEAAAYGKDDRMNTAAGVVGIIQPTGRPFGDLPMALLVTERLAELDGNVGYEQRDMGVLLYHSGYRRDARDALVAFEQWKATAKMAAVEIDDATDAPRPDFQWVAGDPVEAARLSLREDEALNKLLLELDRDSLEHIFDS
;
A
#
# COMPACT_ATOMS: atom_id res chain seq x y z
N MET A 1 42.43 -6.71 -69.99
CA MET A 1 41.84 -5.38 -70.27
C MET A 1 40.65 -5.18 -69.35
N ARG A 2 40.65 -4.04 -68.64
CA ARG A 2 39.65 -3.64 -67.65
C ARG A 2 38.28 -3.39 -68.29
N THR A 3 37.20 -3.78 -67.64
CA THR A 3 35.91 -3.07 -67.74
C THR A 3 35.16 -3.14 -66.41
N THR A 4 34.97 -1.96 -65.85
CA THR A 4 34.21 -1.59 -64.64
C THR A 4 32.71 -1.83 -64.79
N PRO A 5 31.98 -2.22 -63.72
CA PRO A 5 30.53 -2.09 -63.68
C PRO A 5 30.09 -0.71 -63.15
N ARG A 6 29.15 -0.10 -63.87
CA ARG A 6 28.47 1.17 -63.58
C ARG A 6 27.35 0.99 -62.56
N THR A 7 27.27 1.93 -61.64
CA THR A 7 26.11 2.23 -60.77
C THR A 7 24.91 2.73 -61.58
N PRO A 8 23.68 2.41 -61.14
CA PRO A 8 22.55 3.31 -61.32
C PRO A 8 21.89 3.72 -59.98
N THR A 9 21.62 5.02 -59.92
CA THR A 9 20.87 5.81 -58.94
C THR A 9 19.45 5.30 -58.64
N PRO A 10 18.96 5.44 -57.39
CA PRO A 10 17.61 5.05 -56.99
C PRO A 10 16.54 6.11 -57.35
N SER A 11 15.43 5.62 -57.91
CA SER A 11 14.24 6.38 -58.27
C SER A 11 13.38 6.73 -57.04
N VAL A 12 13.08 8.02 -56.92
CA VAL A 12 12.16 8.62 -55.94
C VAL A 12 10.71 8.27 -56.28
N VAL A 13 10.02 7.53 -55.39
CA VAL A 13 8.56 7.37 -55.44
C VAL A 13 7.91 8.26 -54.39
N ARG A 14 7.11 9.20 -54.88
CA ARG A 14 6.30 10.18 -54.12
C ARG A 14 5.23 9.48 -53.28
N GLY A 15 5.41 9.47 -51.96
CA GLY A 15 4.35 9.19 -50.99
C GLY A 15 3.48 10.42 -50.70
N ARG A 16 2.19 10.32 -51.00
CA ARG A 16 1.14 11.32 -50.72
C ARG A 16 0.99 11.56 -49.21
N ARG A 17 1.05 12.83 -48.79
CA ARG A 17 0.60 13.32 -47.47
C ARG A 17 -0.94 13.27 -47.36
N PRO A 18 -1.51 12.84 -46.22
CA PRO A 18 -2.84 13.26 -45.80
C PRO A 18 -2.77 14.56 -44.98
N ARG A 19 -3.77 15.40 -45.25
CA ARG A 19 -4.00 16.76 -44.73
C ARG A 19 -4.24 16.80 -43.23
N ALA A 20 -3.70 17.84 -42.60
CA ALA A 20 -4.10 18.36 -41.31
C ALA A 20 -5.56 18.87 -41.33
N THR A 21 -6.39 18.40 -40.41
CA THR A 21 -7.68 19.01 -40.08
C THR A 21 -7.55 19.87 -38.84
N ARG A 22 -7.82 21.15 -39.06
CA ARG A 22 -7.77 22.28 -38.13
C ARG A 22 -9.08 22.29 -37.34
N ALA A 23 -9.03 22.01 -36.03
CA ALA A 23 -10.18 22.19 -35.15
C ALA A 23 -10.21 23.62 -34.61
N THR A 24 -11.26 24.34 -34.97
CA THR A 24 -11.55 25.72 -34.62
C THR A 24 -11.95 25.87 -33.16
N ARG A 25 -11.27 26.81 -32.51
CA ARG A 25 -11.54 27.34 -31.16
C ARG A 25 -12.81 28.17 -31.22
N SER A 26 -13.90 27.74 -30.57
CA SER A 26 -15.07 28.59 -30.32
C SER A 26 -15.08 29.01 -28.85
N VAL A 27 -14.91 30.32 -28.67
CA VAL A 27 -15.11 31.04 -27.42
C VAL A 27 -16.62 31.15 -27.21
N ARG A 28 -17.10 30.73 -26.04
CA ARG A 28 -18.45 31.08 -25.60
C ARG A 28 -18.39 31.55 -24.16
N GLU A 29 -18.41 32.87 -24.01
CA GLU A 29 -18.63 33.59 -22.77
C GLU A 29 -19.98 33.15 -22.15
N ARG A 30 -19.97 32.86 -20.85
CA ARG A 30 -21.17 32.89 -20.01
C ARG A 30 -20.85 33.63 -18.72
N THR A 31 -21.19 34.92 -18.76
CA THR A 31 -21.96 35.66 -17.75
C THR A 31 -21.92 35.15 -16.31
N MET A 32 -21.32 35.99 -15.45
CA MET A 32 -21.45 35.98 -14.01
C MET A 32 -22.91 36.07 -13.57
N GLY A 33 -23.35 35.09 -12.76
CA GLY A 33 -24.56 35.16 -11.96
C GLY A 33 -24.20 35.01 -10.49
N ARG A 34 -24.21 36.13 -9.75
CA ARG A 34 -24.07 36.18 -8.29
C ARG A 34 -25.24 35.44 -7.63
N GLY A 35 -24.98 34.26 -7.08
CA GLY A 35 -25.91 33.49 -6.24
C GLY A 35 -25.58 33.66 -4.76
N ARG A 36 -26.27 34.60 -4.12
CA ARG A 36 -26.27 34.90 -2.69
C ARG A 36 -26.83 33.71 -1.89
N TRP A 37 -26.02 33.02 -1.10
CA TRP A 37 -26.52 32.07 -0.09
C TRP A 37 -26.57 32.75 1.27
N MET A 38 -27.80 33.01 1.71
CA MET A 38 -28.14 33.50 3.03
C MET A 38 -27.82 32.43 4.09
N THR A 39 -27.13 32.86 5.13
CA THR A 39 -27.11 32.22 6.44
C THR A 39 -28.50 32.31 7.07
N SER A 40 -29.20 31.20 7.27
CA SER A 40 -30.35 31.13 8.17
C SER A 40 -29.94 30.44 9.47
N THR A 41 -29.66 31.30 10.45
CA THR A 41 -29.79 31.03 11.89
C THR A 41 -31.21 30.60 12.21
N GLY A 42 -31.37 29.56 13.03
CA GLY A 42 -32.65 29.30 13.69
C GLY A 42 -32.80 27.86 14.19
N ARG A 43 -32.30 27.56 15.39
CA ARG A 43 -33.08 26.73 16.31
C ARG A 43 -32.77 27.06 17.76
N THR A 44 -33.88 27.31 18.43
CA THR A 44 -34.10 27.85 19.76
C THR A 44 -33.77 26.85 20.86
N ARG A 45 -33.25 27.41 21.97
CA ARG A 45 -33.26 26.82 23.30
C ARG A 45 -34.69 26.50 23.75
N ALA A 46 -34.86 25.37 24.43
CA ALA A 46 -35.79 25.27 25.55
C ALA A 46 -35.15 24.39 26.62
N ALA A 47 -34.93 25.02 27.77
CA ALA A 47 -34.50 24.39 29.02
C ALA A 47 -35.67 23.71 29.70
N ARG A 48 -35.40 22.68 30.50
CA ARG A 48 -36.00 22.50 31.83
C ARG A 48 -35.14 21.56 32.69
N ALA A 49 -35.08 21.91 33.96
CA ALA A 49 -34.18 21.46 35.00
C ALA A 49 -34.89 20.53 36.00
N ASN A 50 -34.05 19.90 36.84
CA ASN A 50 -34.23 19.28 38.18
C ASN A 50 -35.33 18.21 38.33
N ASP A 51 -35.17 17.12 39.09
CA ASP A 51 -34.78 17.11 40.50
C ASP A 51 -34.44 15.71 41.06
N GLU A 52 -33.59 15.75 42.08
CA GLU A 52 -33.45 14.96 43.32
C GLU A 52 -33.83 13.46 43.46
N GLY A 53 -32.98 12.76 44.22
CA GLY A 53 -33.30 11.49 44.86
C GLY A 53 -32.09 10.70 45.38
N ALA A 54 -31.45 11.18 46.46
CA ALA A 54 -30.47 10.44 47.26
C ALA A 54 -31.18 9.68 48.40
N ILE A 55 -30.78 8.42 48.68
CA ILE A 55 -30.93 7.77 49.99
C ILE A 55 -29.70 6.87 50.25
N SER A 56 -29.14 7.04 51.45
CA SER A 56 -28.00 6.41 52.10
C SER A 56 -28.40 5.21 52.98
N ASP A 57 -27.37 4.60 53.59
CA ASP A 57 -27.28 3.92 54.90
C ASP A 57 -26.58 2.54 54.72
N ASP A 58 -25.30 2.37 55.09
CA ASP A 58 -24.68 2.23 56.43
C ASP A 58 -25.16 0.94 57.15
N GLU A 59 -24.39 0.11 57.86
CA GLU A 59 -23.04 0.21 58.45
C GLU A 59 -22.56 -1.20 58.93
N ASP A 60 -21.31 -1.25 59.41
CA ASP A 60 -20.69 -2.18 60.38
C ASP A 60 -20.22 -3.60 59.97
N GLY A 61 -19.05 -4.10 60.41
CA GLY A 61 -18.06 -3.60 61.35
C GLY A 61 -17.21 -4.74 61.96
N ARG A 62 -15.89 -4.71 61.72
CA ARG A 62 -14.73 -5.24 62.51
C ARG A 62 -14.82 -6.58 63.27
N THR A 63 -13.79 -7.42 63.11
CA THR A 63 -12.63 -7.51 64.04
C THR A 63 -11.57 -8.52 63.57
N SER A 64 -10.37 -8.28 64.07
CA SER A 64 -9.07 -8.82 63.69
C SER A 64 -8.66 -10.12 64.40
N ALA A 65 -7.73 -10.83 63.76
CA ALA A 65 -6.67 -11.66 64.34
C ALA A 65 -7.01 -13.10 64.77
N GLU A 66 -6.65 -14.05 63.91
CA GLU A 66 -5.93 -15.23 64.36
C GLU A 66 -4.93 -15.68 63.31
N ALA A 67 -3.71 -15.90 63.77
CA ALA A 67 -2.52 -16.10 62.98
C ALA A 67 -2.34 -17.58 62.57
N GLU A 68 -1.58 -17.74 61.49
CA GLU A 68 -0.69 -18.89 61.24
C GLU A 68 -1.29 -20.29 61.18
N ARG A 69 -1.35 -20.85 59.96
CA ARG A 69 -0.58 -22.07 59.62
C ARG A 69 -0.61 -22.40 58.13
N LEU A 70 0.60 -22.42 57.55
CA LEU A 70 1.06 -23.23 56.39
C LEU A 70 0.49 -22.81 55.00
N GLY A 71 1.27 -22.42 53.99
CA GLY A 71 2.72 -22.34 53.81
C GLY A 71 3.06 -21.97 52.35
N ARG A 72 4.35 -21.67 52.13
CA ARG A 72 5.10 -21.65 50.85
C ARG A 72 4.92 -20.50 49.84
N THR A 73 6.02 -19.74 49.75
CA THR A 73 6.77 -19.27 48.56
C THR A 73 6.26 -18.09 47.73
N GLY A 74 7.08 -17.02 47.69
CA GLY A 74 7.16 -16.10 46.54
C GLY A 74 7.22 -14.59 46.86
N ARG A 75 8.34 -14.08 47.40
CA ARG A 75 8.58 -12.61 47.45
C ARG A 75 9.04 -12.12 46.06
N ARG A 76 8.17 -11.42 45.32
CA ARG A 76 8.50 -10.35 44.34
C ARG A 76 7.26 -9.47 44.13
N SER A 77 7.11 -8.40 44.91
CA SER A 77 6.11 -7.34 44.65
C SER A 77 6.66 -5.92 44.81
N GLY A 78 7.95 -5.75 45.12
CA GLY A 78 8.56 -4.41 45.31
C GLY A 78 9.13 -3.77 44.03
N ASP A 79 9.28 -4.53 42.94
CA ASP A 79 9.85 -3.99 41.69
C ASP A 79 8.79 -3.34 40.80
N ALA A 80 7.55 -3.82 40.80
CA ALA A 80 6.49 -3.30 39.93
C ALA A 80 6.06 -1.87 40.30
N GLU A 81 5.93 -1.57 41.59
CA GLU A 81 5.57 -0.22 42.06
C GLU A 81 6.71 0.79 41.88
N ARG A 82 7.97 0.34 42.00
CA ARG A 82 9.15 1.17 41.75
C ARG A 82 9.26 1.53 40.26
N ILE A 83 9.04 0.54 39.39
CA ILE A 83 9.01 0.74 37.93
C ILE A 83 7.87 1.69 37.53
N ALA A 84 6.66 1.53 38.10
CA ALA A 84 5.54 2.43 37.80
C ALA A 84 5.82 3.89 38.19
N ARG A 85 6.45 4.13 39.35
CA ARG A 85 6.88 5.49 39.75
C ARG A 85 7.96 6.05 38.83
N GLU A 86 8.94 5.24 38.43
CA GLU A 86 9.98 5.66 37.47
C GLU A 86 9.37 6.05 36.10
N TYR A 87 8.31 5.36 35.66
CA TYR A 87 7.57 5.73 34.44
C TYR A 87 6.82 7.07 34.60
N GLU A 88 6.09 7.28 35.70
CA GLU A 88 5.36 8.54 35.94
C GLU A 88 6.29 9.76 36.11
N GLU A 89 7.47 9.55 36.69
CA GLU A 89 8.46 10.62 36.88
C GLU A 89 9.13 11.00 35.56
N ARG A 90 9.40 9.99 34.71
CA ARG A 90 9.90 10.19 33.34
C ARG A 90 8.87 10.88 32.43
N GLU A 91 7.58 10.60 32.62
CA GLU A 91 6.45 11.25 31.94
C GLU A 91 6.31 12.73 32.34
N ARG A 92 6.51 13.07 33.62
CA ARG A 92 6.55 14.47 34.08
C ARG A 92 7.75 15.23 33.53
N GLU A 93 8.91 14.57 33.41
CA GLU A 93 10.12 15.18 32.86
C GLU A 93 10.01 15.44 31.34
N THR A 94 9.39 14.53 30.58
CA THR A 94 9.11 14.73 29.15
C THR A 94 8.08 15.82 28.91
N MET A 95 7.02 15.92 29.74
CA MET A 95 6.07 17.03 29.69
C MET A 95 6.72 18.39 29.96
N ARG A 96 7.71 18.46 30.86
CA ARG A 96 8.45 19.69 31.14
C ARG A 96 9.46 20.06 30.04
N ARG A 97 9.96 19.07 29.29
CA ARG A 97 10.83 19.29 28.11
C ARG A 97 10.04 19.72 26.88
N SER A 98 8.82 19.21 26.69
CA SER A 98 8.00 19.47 25.50
C SER A 98 7.28 20.82 25.52
N SER A 99 7.16 21.47 26.70
CA SER A 99 6.50 22.77 26.87
C SER A 99 7.21 23.97 26.19
N GLY A 100 8.38 23.75 25.56
CA GLY A 100 9.16 24.80 24.90
C GLY A 100 9.07 24.83 23.36
N THR A 101 8.38 23.89 22.71
CA THR A 101 8.35 23.83 21.23
C THR A 101 7.14 24.60 20.71
N GLN A 102 7.42 25.71 20.03
CA GLN A 102 6.44 26.64 19.47
C GLN A 102 5.47 25.90 18.51
N TYR A 103 4.25 25.66 18.98
CA TYR A 103 3.16 25.08 18.20
C TYR A 103 2.78 26.04 17.07
N ALA A 104 2.99 25.63 15.81
CA ALA A 104 2.47 26.34 14.65
C ALA A 104 0.94 26.30 14.67
N PHE A 105 0.33 27.47 14.80
CA PHE A 105 -1.12 27.68 14.84
C PHE A 105 -1.81 27.15 13.57
N GLY A 106 -2.78 26.24 13.71
CA GLY A 106 -3.74 25.91 12.64
C GLY A 106 -3.96 24.43 12.31
N LYS A 107 -3.13 23.50 12.80
CA LYS A 107 -3.45 22.06 12.78
C LYS A 107 -2.92 21.43 14.08
N PRO A 108 -3.77 20.89 14.97
CA PRO A 108 -3.27 20.14 16.10
C PRO A 108 -2.58 18.88 15.55
N GLN A 109 -1.26 18.93 15.38
CA GLN A 109 -0.48 17.72 15.26
C GLN A 109 -0.52 17.09 16.64
N SER A 110 -1.14 15.92 16.73
CA SER A 110 -1.12 15.17 17.97
C SER A 110 0.35 14.87 18.33
N PRO A 111 0.70 14.85 19.64
CA PRO A 111 2.04 14.44 20.05
C PRO A 111 2.42 13.12 19.40
N ARG A 112 3.70 12.93 19.04
CA ARG A 112 4.18 11.68 18.42
C ARG A 112 3.73 10.41 19.17
N GLU A 113 3.62 10.54 20.49
CA GLU A 113 3.18 9.50 21.41
C GLU A 113 1.76 8.97 21.16
N THR A 114 0.87 9.73 20.52
CA THR A 114 -0.54 9.30 20.36
C THR A 114 -0.82 8.47 19.11
N TRP A 115 0.00 8.55 18.05
CA TRP A 115 -0.27 7.84 16.78
C TRP A 115 0.72 6.69 16.51
N GLU A 116 1.97 6.80 16.97
CA GLU A 116 3.01 5.76 16.80
C GLU A 116 2.61 4.37 17.34
N PRO A 117 1.89 4.24 18.48
CA PRO A 117 1.42 2.93 18.93
C PRO A 117 0.50 2.24 17.92
N TYR A 118 -0.38 3.00 17.24
CA TYR A 118 -1.27 2.45 16.23
C TYR A 118 -0.50 2.00 14.99
N ALA A 119 0.44 2.82 14.52
CA ALA A 119 1.30 2.47 13.39
C ALA A 119 2.11 1.20 13.66
N ARG A 120 2.77 1.10 14.82
CA ARG A 120 3.56 -0.08 15.22
C ARG A 120 2.70 -1.33 15.35
N LYS A 121 1.54 -1.22 16.03
CA LYS A 121 0.59 -2.33 16.17
C LYS A 121 0.07 -2.80 14.81
N ALA A 122 -0.18 -1.87 13.89
CA ALA A 122 -0.60 -2.19 12.55
C ALA A 122 0.49 -2.92 11.77
N ARG A 123 1.75 -2.45 11.85
CA ARG A 123 2.91 -3.12 11.25
C ARG A 123 3.12 -4.54 11.75
N VAL A 124 3.10 -4.74 13.07
CA VAL A 124 3.21 -6.08 13.67
C VAL A 124 2.09 -7.00 13.15
N GLY A 125 0.85 -6.51 13.15
CA GLY A 125 -0.27 -7.29 12.65
C GLY A 125 -0.16 -7.64 11.16
N LEU A 126 0.39 -6.75 10.32
CA LEU A 126 0.67 -7.06 8.91
C LEU A 126 1.64 -8.24 8.78
N LEU A 127 2.73 -8.22 9.56
CA LEU A 127 3.74 -9.29 9.54
C LEU A 127 3.19 -10.61 10.11
N GLU A 128 2.34 -10.54 11.15
CA GLU A 128 1.64 -11.70 11.70
C GLU A 128 0.68 -12.34 10.68
N GLU A 129 -0.06 -11.55 9.92
CA GLU A 129 -0.92 -12.07 8.85
C GLU A 129 -0.10 -12.73 7.75
N ARG A 130 1.02 -12.11 7.33
CA ARG A 130 1.94 -12.73 6.35
C ARG A 130 2.53 -14.05 6.86
N ALA A 131 2.89 -14.13 8.14
CA ALA A 131 3.45 -15.33 8.74
C ALA A 131 2.50 -16.54 8.68
N ARG A 132 1.20 -16.32 8.44
CA ARG A 132 0.21 -17.40 8.22
C ARG A 132 0.26 -18.01 6.82
N GLY A 133 1.03 -17.43 5.89
CA GLY A 133 1.20 -17.95 4.53
C GLY A 133 -0.13 -18.09 3.79
N ALA A 134 -0.48 -19.32 3.39
CA ALA A 134 -1.73 -19.61 2.68
C ALA A 134 -3.01 -19.26 3.48
N ALA A 135 -2.91 -19.17 4.82
CA ALA A 135 -4.01 -18.78 5.71
C ALA A 135 -4.01 -17.27 6.05
N CYS A 136 -3.27 -16.44 5.31
CA CYS A 136 -3.27 -14.99 5.48
C CYS A 136 -4.67 -14.41 5.21
N ASP A 137 -5.25 -13.68 6.18
CA ASP A 137 -6.50 -12.96 5.98
C ASP A 137 -6.21 -11.68 5.18
N ALA A 138 -6.51 -11.73 3.87
CA ALA A 138 -6.30 -10.63 2.93
C ALA A 138 -7.00 -9.33 3.39
N VAL A 139 -8.15 -9.43 4.05
CA VAL A 139 -8.91 -8.25 4.53
C VAL A 139 -8.19 -7.62 5.71
N ARG A 140 -7.77 -8.41 6.71
CA ARG A 140 -7.04 -7.90 7.87
C ARG A 140 -5.69 -7.34 7.46
N ALA A 141 -4.92 -8.06 6.64
CA ALA A 141 -3.64 -7.59 6.14
C ALA A 141 -3.77 -6.26 5.36
N SER A 142 -4.77 -6.14 4.47
CA SER A 142 -5.05 -4.88 3.76
C SER A 142 -5.45 -3.74 4.72
N LEU A 143 -6.19 -4.05 5.79
CA LEU A 143 -6.55 -3.06 6.82
C LEU A 143 -5.37 -2.65 7.70
N HIS A 144 -4.42 -3.55 7.98
CA HIS A 144 -3.19 -3.19 8.69
C HIS A 144 -2.40 -2.12 7.93
N VAL A 145 -2.25 -2.26 6.61
CA VAL A 145 -1.67 -1.22 5.74
C VAL A 145 -2.43 0.10 5.89
N CYS A 146 -3.77 0.06 5.88
CA CYS A 146 -4.60 1.26 6.02
C CYS A 146 -4.45 1.95 7.37
N VAL A 147 -4.41 1.20 8.48
CA VAL A 147 -4.31 1.74 9.85
C VAL A 147 -2.97 2.42 10.03
N GLU A 148 -1.89 1.80 9.57
CA GLU A 148 -0.56 2.37 9.66
C GLU A 148 -0.45 3.68 8.86
N ASP A 149 -0.91 3.67 7.61
CA ASP A 149 -0.84 4.84 6.73
C ASP A 149 -1.72 5.99 7.26
N ASP A 150 -2.91 5.67 7.77
CA ASP A 150 -3.77 6.67 8.41
C ASP A 150 -3.09 7.27 9.63
N ALA A 151 -2.58 6.44 10.56
CA ALA A 151 -1.90 6.91 11.77
C ALA A 151 -0.68 7.78 11.43
N PHE A 152 0.16 7.34 10.50
CA PHE A 152 1.36 8.07 10.08
C PHE A 152 1.03 9.39 9.38
N LYS A 153 0.10 9.37 8.41
CA LYS A 153 -0.22 10.54 7.58
C LYS A 153 -1.04 11.59 8.31
N SER A 154 -2.07 11.16 9.03
CA SER A 154 -3.01 12.06 9.69
C SER A 154 -2.54 12.49 11.08
N ARG A 155 -1.59 11.74 11.67
CA ARG A 155 -1.17 11.91 13.07
C ARG A 155 -2.40 11.94 13.98
N THR A 156 -3.33 11.01 13.79
CA THR A 156 -4.56 10.92 14.58
C THR A 156 -4.31 10.34 15.97
N SER A 157 -5.06 10.84 16.95
CA SER A 157 -5.14 10.23 18.29
C SER A 157 -6.12 9.05 18.35
N VAL A 158 -6.86 8.80 17.27
CA VAL A 158 -7.89 7.76 17.18
C VAL A 158 -7.53 6.79 16.06
N GLU A 159 -7.46 5.50 16.38
CA GLU A 159 -7.19 4.43 15.42
C GLU A 159 -8.31 4.35 14.36
N LEU A 160 -7.93 4.15 13.10
CA LEU A 160 -8.87 3.78 12.04
C LEU A 160 -9.67 2.54 12.50
N PRO A 161 -11.02 2.54 12.45
CA PRO A 161 -11.83 1.51 13.09
C PRO A 161 -11.85 0.21 12.28
N ARG A 162 -10.74 -0.54 12.30
CA ARG A 162 -10.53 -1.80 11.56
C ARG A 162 -11.70 -2.78 11.72
N GLU A 163 -12.12 -3.03 12.95
CA GLU A 163 -13.18 -4.01 13.24
C GLU A 163 -14.53 -3.58 12.66
N ALA A 164 -14.77 -2.28 12.44
CA ALA A 164 -15.98 -1.82 11.76
C ALA A 164 -15.96 -2.19 10.27
N TYR A 165 -14.79 -2.16 9.62
CA TYR A 165 -14.63 -2.56 8.22
C TYR A 165 -14.65 -4.09 8.04
N VAL A 166 -14.10 -4.85 8.99
CA VAL A 166 -14.27 -6.31 9.06
C VAL A 166 -15.76 -6.67 9.17
N LYS A 167 -16.50 -6.02 10.08
CA LYS A 167 -17.95 -6.23 10.20
C LYS A 167 -18.74 -5.88 8.94
N ARG A 168 -18.26 -4.93 8.12
CA ARG A 168 -18.89 -4.65 6.81
C ARG A 168 -18.72 -5.84 5.86
N MET A 169 -17.56 -6.50 5.89
CA MET A 169 -17.33 -7.73 5.15
C MET A 169 -18.26 -8.85 5.62
N ASP A 170 -18.43 -9.01 6.93
CA ASP A 170 -19.33 -10.03 7.49
C ASP A 170 -20.80 -9.77 7.11
N LYS A 171 -21.22 -8.49 7.08
CA LYS A 171 -22.55 -8.09 6.60
C LYS A 171 -22.76 -8.45 5.13
N LEU A 172 -21.75 -8.22 4.29
CA LEU A 172 -21.78 -8.56 2.87
C LEU A 172 -21.97 -10.06 2.66
N VAL A 173 -21.26 -10.88 3.43
CA VAL A 173 -21.41 -12.35 3.40
C VAL A 173 -22.77 -12.78 3.95
N ASN A 174 -23.22 -12.20 5.06
CA ASN A 174 -24.53 -12.50 5.64
C ASN A 174 -25.68 -12.23 4.66
N GLU A 175 -25.62 -11.10 3.96
CA GLU A 175 -26.63 -10.74 2.97
C GLU A 175 -26.66 -11.75 1.82
N PHE A 176 -25.49 -12.14 1.28
CA PHE A 176 -25.40 -13.18 0.25
C PHE A 176 -25.94 -14.53 0.73
N VAL A 177 -25.57 -14.97 1.95
CA VAL A 177 -26.06 -16.23 2.52
C VAL A 177 -27.59 -16.22 2.63
N GLN A 178 -28.16 -15.11 3.12
CA GLN A 178 -29.60 -14.99 3.34
C GLN A 178 -30.41 -14.80 2.07
N ARG A 179 -29.85 -14.20 1.02
CA ARG A 179 -30.60 -13.78 -0.17
C ARG A 179 -30.30 -14.60 -1.42
N ASP A 180 -29.08 -15.11 -1.55
CA ASP A 180 -28.64 -15.84 -2.74
C ASP A 180 -28.46 -17.32 -2.43
N LEU A 181 -27.71 -17.67 -1.37
CA LEU A 181 -27.51 -19.09 -1.03
C LEU A 181 -28.77 -19.75 -0.46
N SER A 182 -29.61 -19.04 0.30
CA SER A 182 -30.82 -19.63 0.89
C SER A 182 -31.84 -20.14 -0.14
N TYR A 183 -31.84 -19.57 -1.35
CA TYR A 183 -32.74 -19.94 -2.45
C TYR A 183 -32.08 -20.83 -3.51
N MET A 184 -30.79 -21.11 -3.38
CA MET A 184 -30.05 -21.98 -4.28
C MET A 184 -30.31 -23.46 -3.94
N SER A 185 -30.51 -24.31 -4.95
CA SER A 185 -30.70 -25.76 -4.72
C SER A 185 -29.43 -26.41 -4.17
N VAL A 186 -29.56 -27.61 -3.60
CA VAL A 186 -28.40 -28.35 -3.06
C VAL A 186 -27.42 -28.70 -4.18
N GLU A 187 -27.93 -29.06 -5.35
CA GLU A 187 -27.12 -29.38 -6.53
C GLU A 187 -26.37 -28.14 -7.03
N ASP A 188 -27.03 -26.98 -7.04
CA ASP A 188 -26.40 -25.72 -7.46
C ASP A 188 -25.34 -25.27 -6.48
N LYS A 189 -25.53 -25.50 -5.17
CA LYS A 189 -24.53 -25.23 -4.13
C LYS A 189 -23.31 -26.14 -4.22
N ALA A 190 -23.48 -27.37 -4.69
CA ALA A 190 -22.39 -28.33 -4.90
C ALA A 190 -21.62 -28.08 -6.20
N ASP A 191 -22.17 -27.29 -7.13
CA ASP A 191 -21.52 -26.92 -8.37
C ASP A 191 -20.65 -25.67 -8.18
N ALA A 192 -19.32 -25.87 -8.20
CA ALA A 192 -18.35 -24.80 -8.02
C ALA A 192 -18.49 -23.65 -9.03
N ARG A 193 -18.87 -23.96 -10.28
CA ARG A 193 -19.04 -22.93 -11.32
C ARG A 193 -20.26 -22.08 -11.05
N LYS A 194 -21.39 -22.70 -10.67
CA LYS A 194 -22.60 -21.97 -10.28
C LYS A 194 -22.38 -21.14 -9.01
N MET A 195 -21.62 -21.66 -8.05
CA MET A 195 -21.20 -20.91 -6.87
C MET A 195 -20.38 -19.68 -7.26
N VAL A 196 -19.35 -19.83 -8.10
CA VAL A 196 -18.56 -18.71 -8.63
C VAL A 196 -19.45 -17.69 -9.33
N ASP A 197 -20.34 -18.12 -10.23
CA ASP A 197 -21.23 -17.22 -10.97
C ASP A 197 -22.16 -16.45 -10.03
N ALA A 198 -22.69 -17.09 -9.00
CA ALA A 198 -23.53 -16.44 -7.99
C ALA A 198 -22.74 -15.41 -7.17
N ILE A 199 -21.51 -15.73 -6.76
CA ILE A 199 -20.64 -14.81 -6.01
C ILE A 199 -20.25 -13.61 -6.87
N GLU A 200 -19.88 -13.83 -8.13
CA GLU A 200 -19.49 -12.74 -9.03
C GLU A 200 -20.66 -11.84 -9.40
N ARG A 201 -21.85 -12.41 -9.64
CA ARG A 201 -23.08 -11.65 -9.81
C ARG A 201 -23.36 -10.80 -8.58
N TYR A 202 -23.29 -11.40 -7.40
CA TYR A 202 -23.50 -10.70 -6.13
C TYR A 202 -22.51 -9.54 -5.94
N LEU A 203 -21.20 -9.80 -6.01
CA LEU A 203 -20.18 -8.80 -5.72
C LEU A 203 -20.12 -7.71 -6.80
N PHE A 204 -20.08 -8.09 -8.07
CA PHE A 204 -19.72 -7.16 -9.14
C PHE A 204 -20.93 -6.59 -9.89
N GLU A 205 -22.05 -7.30 -9.93
CA GLU A 205 -23.25 -6.84 -10.65
C GLU A 205 -24.29 -6.26 -9.71
N GLU A 206 -24.51 -6.84 -8.54
CA GLU A 206 -25.55 -6.37 -7.63
C GLU A 206 -24.99 -5.39 -6.59
N GLN A 207 -23.86 -5.76 -5.96
CA GLN A 207 -23.14 -4.88 -5.06
C GLN A 207 -22.28 -3.84 -5.78
N GLN A 208 -22.13 -3.95 -7.10
CA GLN A 208 -21.50 -2.94 -7.96
C GLN A 208 -20.05 -2.61 -7.59
N TYR A 209 -19.31 -3.57 -7.03
CA TYR A 209 -17.86 -3.44 -6.91
C TYR A 209 -17.24 -3.40 -8.30
N ARG A 210 -16.43 -2.37 -8.59
CA ARG A 210 -15.87 -2.16 -9.93
C ARG A 210 -14.46 -1.59 -9.92
N THR A 211 -13.76 -1.79 -11.02
CA THR A 211 -12.45 -1.19 -11.24
C THR A 211 -12.56 0.31 -11.53
N PRO A 212 -11.52 1.12 -11.25
CA PRO A 212 -11.56 2.54 -11.46
C PRO A 212 -11.57 2.86 -12.97
N GLN A 213 -12.30 3.90 -13.35
CA GLN A 213 -12.33 4.36 -14.73
C GLN A 213 -11.26 5.44 -14.95
N GLY A 214 -10.41 5.21 -15.96
CA GLY A 214 -9.35 6.14 -16.31
C GLY A 214 -8.10 6.03 -15.46
N TRP A 215 -6.99 6.46 -16.04
CA TRP A 215 -5.65 6.27 -15.48
C TRP A 215 -5.46 7.00 -14.14
N ARG A 216 -6.02 8.19 -13.94
CA ARG A 216 -5.87 8.97 -12.70
C ARG A 216 -6.44 8.25 -11.48
N GLU A 217 -7.59 7.61 -11.64
CA GLU A 217 -8.20 6.87 -10.54
C GLU A 217 -7.50 5.54 -10.31
N ALA A 218 -7.04 4.87 -11.37
CA ALA A 218 -6.35 3.57 -11.27
C ALA A 218 -5.08 3.61 -10.39
N PHE A 219 -4.44 4.77 -10.27
CA PHE A 219 -3.22 4.97 -9.46
C PHE A 219 -3.47 5.79 -8.19
N SER A 220 -4.72 5.97 -7.81
CA SER A 220 -5.05 6.72 -6.60
C SER A 220 -4.88 5.84 -5.35
N PRO A 221 -4.20 6.31 -4.30
CA PRO A 221 -4.15 5.61 -3.01
C PRO A 221 -5.55 5.29 -2.46
N TYR A 222 -6.53 6.16 -2.71
CA TYR A 222 -7.91 5.97 -2.28
C TYR A 222 -8.60 4.76 -2.95
N ARG A 223 -8.14 4.34 -4.13
CA ARG A 223 -8.61 3.11 -4.79
C ARG A 223 -7.88 1.86 -4.32
N THR A 224 -6.83 2.04 -3.51
CA THR A 224 -6.01 0.93 -2.99
C THR A 224 -6.40 0.60 -1.55
N TYR A 225 -6.65 1.61 -0.71
CA TYR A 225 -7.01 1.40 0.69
C TYR A 225 -8.34 0.68 0.85
N PHE A 226 -8.31 -0.50 1.49
CA PHE A 226 -9.47 -1.38 1.67
C PHE A 226 -10.69 -0.68 2.27
N HIS A 227 -10.49 0.15 3.31
CA HIS A 227 -11.57 0.87 3.98
C HIS A 227 -12.33 1.84 3.05
N ASN A 228 -11.65 2.43 2.07
CA ASN A 228 -12.27 3.27 1.05
C ASN A 228 -12.97 2.42 -0.01
N VAL A 229 -12.34 1.33 -0.44
CA VAL A 229 -12.90 0.45 -1.49
C VAL A 229 -14.18 -0.23 -1.01
N ILE A 230 -14.21 -0.77 0.21
CA ILE A 230 -15.42 -1.41 0.75
C ILE A 230 -16.58 -0.43 0.96
N ALA A 231 -16.28 0.86 1.16
CA ALA A 231 -17.29 1.89 1.33
C ALA A 231 -17.77 2.48 -0.02
N GLN A 232 -16.84 2.74 -0.94
CA GLN A 232 -17.11 3.42 -2.21
C GLN A 232 -17.39 2.46 -3.37
N LYS A 233 -17.12 1.17 -3.19
CA LYS A 233 -17.32 0.11 -4.19
C LYS A 233 -16.48 0.29 -5.46
N ILE A 234 -15.39 1.07 -5.37
CA ILE A 234 -14.44 1.28 -6.48
C ILE A 234 -13.03 1.06 -5.95
N GLY A 235 -12.29 0.12 -6.53
CA GLY A 235 -10.94 -0.20 -6.11
C GLY A 235 -10.10 -0.83 -7.19
N ILE A 236 -8.78 -0.77 -7.04
CA ILE A 236 -7.85 -1.45 -7.95
C ILE A 236 -8.09 -2.97 -7.92
N PRO A 237 -7.68 -3.72 -8.97
CA PRO A 237 -7.90 -5.16 -9.04
C PRO A 237 -7.41 -5.92 -7.79
N ALA A 238 -6.25 -5.56 -7.23
CA ALA A 238 -5.73 -6.16 -6.00
C ALA A 238 -6.69 -6.00 -4.81
N THR A 239 -7.18 -4.79 -4.53
CA THR A 239 -8.11 -4.57 -3.42
C THR A 239 -9.47 -5.25 -3.64
N LEU A 240 -9.94 -5.34 -4.88
CA LEU A 240 -11.13 -6.12 -5.21
C LEU A 240 -10.88 -7.62 -4.99
N ALA A 241 -9.67 -8.13 -5.28
CA ALA A 241 -9.32 -9.52 -4.97
C ALA A 241 -9.25 -9.76 -3.47
N ALA A 242 -8.80 -8.80 -2.65
CA ALA A 242 -8.87 -8.90 -1.19
C ALA A 242 -10.31 -9.07 -0.70
N ILE A 243 -11.26 -8.34 -1.30
CA ILE A 243 -12.69 -8.50 -1.00
C ILE A 243 -13.16 -9.90 -1.40
N TYR A 244 -12.80 -10.37 -2.59
CA TYR A 244 -13.19 -11.71 -3.06
C TYR A 244 -12.60 -12.81 -2.17
N LEU A 245 -11.30 -12.81 -1.90
CA LEU A 245 -10.64 -13.77 -1.01
C LEU A 245 -11.26 -13.74 0.40
N GLY A 246 -11.47 -12.55 0.97
CA GLY A 246 -12.11 -12.41 2.27
C GLY A 246 -13.57 -12.86 2.31
N PHE A 247 -14.27 -12.81 1.17
CA PHE A 247 -15.63 -13.34 1.02
C PHE A 247 -15.62 -14.86 1.03
N LEU A 248 -14.74 -15.47 0.23
CA LEU A 248 -14.57 -16.93 0.16
C LEU A 248 -14.13 -17.51 1.50
N ASP A 249 -13.17 -16.89 2.18
CA ASP A 249 -12.68 -17.34 3.48
C ASP A 249 -13.79 -17.39 4.55
N ARG A 250 -14.66 -16.38 4.55
CA ARG A 250 -15.82 -16.32 5.45
C ARG A 250 -16.90 -17.35 5.11
N LEU A 251 -17.12 -17.64 3.83
CA LEU A 251 -18.02 -18.72 3.41
C LEU A 251 -17.44 -20.08 3.79
N LYS A 252 -16.14 -20.29 3.57
CA LYS A 252 -15.41 -21.51 3.97
C LYS A 252 -15.49 -21.74 5.47
N THR A 253 -15.26 -20.72 6.28
CA THR A 253 -15.36 -20.79 7.74
C THR A 253 -16.77 -21.18 8.24
N ARG A 254 -17.81 -20.91 7.45
CA ARG A 254 -19.20 -21.28 7.76
C ARG A 254 -19.60 -22.66 7.23
N GLY A 255 -18.73 -23.34 6.49
CA GLY A 255 -19.03 -24.61 5.82
C GLY A 255 -19.87 -24.47 4.55
N GLU A 256 -20.09 -23.24 4.04
CA GLU A 256 -20.94 -23.01 2.86
C GLU A 256 -20.25 -23.40 1.55
N LEU A 257 -18.93 -23.61 1.56
CA LEU A 257 -18.13 -24.06 0.41
C LEU A 257 -17.74 -25.55 0.48
N ASP A 258 -18.09 -26.25 1.56
CA ASP A 258 -17.66 -27.64 1.78
C ASP A 258 -18.16 -28.59 0.67
N ALA A 259 -19.33 -28.28 0.09
CA ALA A 259 -19.97 -29.08 -0.94
C ALA A 259 -19.42 -28.83 -2.36
N CYS A 260 -18.88 -27.65 -2.66
CA CYS A 260 -18.41 -27.30 -4.00
C CYS A 260 -16.89 -27.33 -4.19
N GLY A 261 -16.12 -27.48 -3.10
CA GLY A 261 -14.67 -27.55 -3.15
C GLY A 261 -13.99 -26.18 -3.24
N ASP A 262 -12.68 -26.19 -3.51
CA ASP A 262 -11.87 -24.98 -3.43
C ASP A 262 -12.03 -24.08 -4.68
N ILE A 263 -12.44 -22.83 -4.44
CA ILE A 263 -12.49 -21.76 -5.43
C ILE A 263 -11.20 -20.93 -5.30
N ARG A 264 -10.50 -20.72 -6.42
CA ARG A 264 -9.29 -19.89 -6.49
C ARG A 264 -9.61 -18.56 -7.14
N VAL A 265 -8.93 -17.49 -6.72
CA VAL A 265 -9.10 -16.16 -7.30
C VAL A 265 -7.95 -15.87 -8.24
N THR A 266 -8.26 -15.34 -9.42
CA THR A 266 -7.27 -14.93 -10.42
C THR A 266 -7.29 -13.42 -10.64
N LEU A 267 -6.10 -12.88 -10.90
CA LEU A 267 -5.91 -11.50 -11.33
C LEU A 267 -5.13 -11.47 -12.63
N ARG A 268 -5.63 -10.66 -13.58
CA ARG A 268 -4.87 -10.35 -14.79
C ARG A 268 -3.69 -9.47 -14.41
N VAL A 269 -2.49 -10.03 -14.54
CA VAL A 269 -1.24 -9.30 -14.31
C VAL A 269 -0.72 -8.76 -15.62
N SER A 270 -0.76 -9.49 -16.74
CA SER A 270 -0.21 -8.98 -17.99
C SER A 270 -1.11 -7.92 -18.64
N ARG A 271 -0.59 -6.68 -18.72
CA ARG A 271 -1.06 -5.60 -19.60
C ARG A 271 -0.64 -5.98 -21.01
N GLY A 272 -1.38 -6.89 -21.64
CA GLY A 272 -1.28 -7.12 -23.08
C GLY A 272 -1.68 -5.86 -23.87
N ALA A 273 -2.17 -6.02 -25.10
CA ALA A 273 -2.62 -4.88 -25.92
C ALA A 273 -3.75 -4.04 -25.26
N ASP A 274 -4.47 -4.61 -24.30
CA ASP A 274 -5.50 -3.93 -23.49
C ASP A 274 -4.96 -3.66 -22.07
N PRO A 275 -4.63 -2.39 -21.73
CA PRO A 275 -4.12 -2.01 -20.42
C PRO A 275 -5.24 -1.79 -19.38
N THR A 276 -6.51 -2.07 -19.72
CA THR A 276 -7.64 -1.77 -18.84
C THR A 276 -7.65 -2.67 -17.61
N PRO A 277 -7.73 -2.10 -16.39
CA PRO A 277 -7.84 -2.89 -15.16
C PRO A 277 -9.10 -3.77 -15.18
N ARG A 278 -8.93 -5.07 -14.97
CA ARG A 278 -10.03 -6.05 -14.91
C ARG A 278 -10.35 -6.42 -13.48
N ARG A 279 -11.63 -6.72 -13.22
CA ARG A 279 -12.06 -7.29 -11.94
C ARG A 279 -11.42 -8.68 -11.76
N PRO A 280 -11.15 -9.11 -10.52
CA PRO A 280 -10.76 -10.49 -10.24
C PRO A 280 -11.83 -11.48 -10.68
N MET A 281 -11.41 -12.71 -10.96
CA MET A 281 -12.31 -13.79 -11.37
C MET A 281 -12.08 -15.03 -10.51
N GLY A 282 -13.17 -15.72 -10.15
CA GLY A 282 -13.13 -17.03 -9.54
C GLY A 282 -12.90 -18.11 -10.60
N ILE A 283 -12.03 -19.07 -10.30
CA ILE A 283 -11.85 -20.28 -11.08
C ILE A 283 -11.96 -21.49 -10.15
N THR A 284 -12.38 -22.62 -10.70
CA THR A 284 -12.41 -23.88 -9.96
C THR A 284 -11.00 -24.50 -9.87
N ALA A 285 -10.84 -25.57 -9.08
CA ALA A 285 -9.56 -26.26 -8.93
C ALA A 285 -9.08 -26.95 -10.23
N ASP A 286 -10.01 -27.40 -11.07
CA ASP A 286 -9.78 -28.08 -12.34
C ASP A 286 -9.62 -27.13 -13.54
N GLU A 287 -10.09 -25.88 -13.42
CA GLU A 287 -9.90 -24.87 -14.45
C GLU A 287 -8.43 -24.41 -14.55
N SER A 288 -7.95 -24.25 -15.79
CA SER A 288 -6.63 -23.68 -16.05
C SER A 288 -6.64 -22.16 -15.86
N CYS A 289 -5.54 -21.61 -15.35
CA CYS A 289 -5.42 -20.17 -15.17
C CYS A 289 -5.45 -19.46 -16.54
N PRO A 290 -6.32 -18.47 -16.78
CA PRO A 290 -6.38 -17.76 -18.05
C PRO A 290 -5.05 -17.09 -18.41
N ASN A 291 -4.68 -17.11 -19.69
CA ASN A 291 -3.44 -16.50 -20.17
C ASN A 291 -3.27 -15.05 -19.70
N GLY A 292 -2.11 -14.73 -19.14
CA GLY A 292 -1.78 -13.41 -18.61
C GLY A 292 -2.41 -13.10 -17.25
N SER A 293 -3.03 -14.08 -16.60
CA SER A 293 -3.50 -14.01 -15.22
C SER A 293 -2.68 -14.92 -14.32
N VAL A 294 -2.72 -14.64 -13.02
CA VAL A 294 -2.14 -15.48 -11.98
C VAL A 294 -3.20 -15.77 -10.93
N VAL A 295 -3.11 -16.95 -10.32
CA VAL A 295 -3.85 -17.24 -9.08
C VAL A 295 -3.21 -16.44 -7.96
N VAL A 296 -4.01 -15.72 -7.19
CA VAL A 296 -3.51 -14.85 -6.13
C VAL A 296 -3.90 -15.34 -4.75
N THR A 297 -2.95 -15.24 -3.83
CA THR A 297 -3.14 -15.46 -2.39
C THR A 297 -3.34 -14.14 -1.65
N GLY A 298 -3.64 -14.21 -0.35
CA GLY A 298 -3.74 -13.01 0.49
C GLY A 298 -2.45 -12.20 0.53
N ASP A 299 -1.29 -12.88 0.58
CA ASP A 299 0.04 -12.27 0.58
C ASP A 299 0.33 -11.55 -0.75
N ASP A 300 0.01 -12.18 -1.88
CA ASP A 300 0.17 -11.58 -3.22
C ASP A 300 -0.65 -10.30 -3.36
N VAL A 301 -1.91 -10.34 -2.92
CA VAL A 301 -2.80 -9.19 -3.01
C VAL A 301 -2.28 -8.01 -2.19
N VAL A 302 -1.73 -8.26 -1.01
CA VAL A 302 -1.17 -7.21 -0.15
C VAL A 302 0.11 -6.64 -0.76
N ARG A 303 1.00 -7.47 -1.32
CA ARG A 303 2.17 -6.97 -2.08
C ARG A 303 1.73 -6.10 -3.26
N MET A 304 0.74 -6.52 -4.03
CA MET A 304 0.22 -5.75 -5.16
C MET A 304 -0.38 -4.41 -4.72
N GLN A 305 -1.06 -4.36 -3.57
CA GLN A 305 -1.54 -3.10 -2.98
C GLN A 305 -0.38 -2.19 -2.57
N LEU A 306 0.63 -2.72 -1.88
CA LEU A 306 1.81 -1.95 -1.48
C LEU A 306 2.57 -1.44 -2.72
N MET A 307 2.75 -2.23 -3.76
CA MET A 307 3.36 -1.78 -5.02
C MET A 307 2.55 -0.65 -5.66
N ALA A 308 1.21 -0.74 -5.66
CA ALA A 308 0.37 0.35 -6.14
C ALA A 308 0.50 1.63 -5.30
N LEU A 309 0.62 1.51 -3.97
CA LEU A 309 0.86 2.65 -3.08
C LEU A 309 2.26 3.25 -3.28
N LYS A 310 3.30 2.42 -3.41
CA LYS A 310 4.68 2.84 -3.69
C LYS A 310 4.70 3.68 -4.96
N ARG A 311 4.10 3.17 -6.03
CA ARG A 311 3.95 3.88 -7.31
C ARG A 311 3.15 5.17 -7.18
N ALA A 312 2.10 5.20 -6.36
CA ALA A 312 1.26 6.38 -6.18
C ALA A 312 1.99 7.49 -5.40
N PHE A 313 2.77 7.13 -4.38
CA PHE A 313 3.52 8.07 -3.55
C PHE A 313 4.91 8.40 -4.10
N TRP A 314 5.39 7.69 -5.11
CA TRP A 314 6.71 7.94 -5.68
C TRP A 314 6.86 9.39 -6.18
N PRO A 315 7.81 10.17 -5.65
CA PRO A 315 7.93 11.60 -5.98
C PRO A 315 8.34 11.90 -7.42
N TRP A 316 9.11 11.01 -8.04
CA TRP A 316 9.60 11.11 -9.41
C TRP A 316 8.64 10.46 -10.42
N GLU A 317 8.88 10.68 -11.71
CA GLU A 317 8.10 10.00 -12.74
C GLU A 317 8.33 8.49 -12.69
N TRP A 318 7.23 7.73 -12.82
CA TRP A 318 7.26 6.28 -12.81
C TRP A 318 7.35 5.77 -14.25
N ASP A 319 8.33 4.91 -14.51
CA ASP A 319 8.48 4.24 -15.81
C ASP A 319 7.46 3.11 -15.93
N ASP A 320 6.41 3.34 -16.72
CA ASP A 320 5.35 2.37 -16.95
C ASP A 320 5.80 1.11 -17.71
N ALA A 321 6.90 1.18 -18.48
CA ALA A 321 7.40 0.05 -19.26
C ALA A 321 8.23 -0.91 -18.39
N ARG A 322 9.03 -0.37 -17.47
CA ARG A 322 9.83 -1.16 -16.51
C ARG A 322 9.17 -1.35 -15.14
N ASP A 323 8.01 -0.73 -14.95
CA ASP A 323 7.29 -0.61 -13.68
C ASP A 323 8.22 -0.19 -12.52
N SER A 324 9.04 0.85 -12.74
CA SER A 324 10.02 1.32 -11.77
C SER A 324 10.15 2.85 -11.76
N GLY A 325 10.25 3.44 -10.57
CA GLY A 325 10.54 4.86 -10.38
C GLY A 325 12.03 5.18 -10.10
N PHE A 326 12.90 4.17 -10.10
CA PHE A 326 14.24 4.28 -9.51
C PHE A 326 15.18 5.23 -10.25
N LEU A 327 15.29 5.09 -11.58
CA LEU A 327 16.29 5.81 -12.39
C LEU A 327 16.35 7.32 -12.12
N LEU A 328 15.20 8.01 -12.14
CA LEU A 328 15.17 9.46 -11.93
C LEU A 328 15.51 9.84 -10.47
N ALA A 329 15.10 9.01 -9.50
CA ALA A 329 15.41 9.24 -8.11
C ALA A 329 16.92 9.11 -7.85
N ILE A 330 17.56 8.09 -8.45
CA ILE A 330 19.01 7.86 -8.28
C ILE A 330 19.85 8.88 -9.05
N GLU A 331 19.42 9.29 -10.25
CA GLU A 331 20.11 10.35 -10.99
C GLU A 331 20.02 11.70 -10.27
N ALA A 332 18.88 12.02 -9.67
CA ALA A 332 18.74 13.20 -8.83
C ALA A 332 19.69 13.15 -7.62
N ALA A 333 19.79 11.99 -6.96
CA ALA A 333 20.69 11.78 -5.83
C ALA A 333 22.17 11.91 -6.21
N ALA A 334 22.58 11.27 -7.32
CA ALA A 334 23.97 11.14 -7.73
C ALA A 334 24.52 12.35 -8.49
N TYR A 335 23.69 13.07 -9.25
CA TYR A 335 24.18 14.15 -10.12
C TYR A 335 23.72 15.54 -9.69
N GLY A 336 22.77 15.65 -8.76
CA GLY A 336 22.18 16.93 -8.35
C GLY A 336 21.52 17.70 -9.50
N LYS A 337 21.41 17.08 -10.68
CA LYS A 337 20.72 17.59 -11.86
C LYS A 337 19.37 16.91 -11.92
N ASP A 338 18.35 17.71 -12.19
CA ASP A 338 16.96 17.26 -12.24
C ASP A 338 16.39 16.78 -10.90
N ASP A 339 16.78 17.42 -9.79
CA ASP A 339 16.05 17.40 -8.52
C ASP A 339 14.72 18.18 -8.64
N ARG A 340 13.93 17.81 -9.65
CA ARG A 340 12.52 18.10 -9.68
C ARG A 340 11.82 16.99 -8.89
N MET A 341 12.15 16.85 -7.60
CA MET A 341 11.09 16.55 -6.65
C MET A 341 9.99 17.56 -6.98
N ASN A 342 8.88 17.09 -7.55
CA ASN A 342 7.92 18.00 -8.16
C ASN A 342 7.43 18.98 -7.08
N THR A 343 7.92 20.21 -7.13
CA THR A 343 7.75 21.20 -6.07
C THR A 343 6.28 21.55 -6.02
N ALA A 344 5.60 21.12 -4.96
CA ALA A 344 4.20 21.39 -4.77
C ALA A 344 3.98 22.91 -4.58
N ALA A 345 3.02 23.48 -5.31
CA ALA A 345 2.27 24.60 -4.77
C ALA A 345 1.52 24.06 -3.53
N GLY A 346 1.87 24.55 -2.34
CA GLY A 346 1.58 23.97 -1.01
C GLY A 346 0.11 23.84 -0.57
N VAL A 347 -0.82 23.53 -1.49
CA VAL A 347 -2.26 23.37 -1.21
C VAL A 347 -2.83 22.07 -1.78
N VAL A 348 -2.18 21.43 -2.76
CA VAL A 348 -2.65 20.19 -3.39
C VAL A 348 -1.42 19.32 -3.69
N GLY A 349 -1.42 18.04 -3.31
CA GLY A 349 -0.23 17.15 -3.34
C GLY A 349 0.59 17.14 -4.64
N ILE A 350 1.84 16.67 -4.52
CA ILE A 350 2.88 16.65 -5.58
C ILE A 350 2.28 16.19 -6.91
N ILE A 351 2.28 17.07 -7.92
CA ILE A 351 1.81 16.80 -9.28
C ILE A 351 3.01 16.37 -10.14
N GLN A 352 3.09 15.10 -10.56
CA GLN A 352 4.05 14.66 -11.58
C GLN A 352 3.82 15.39 -12.91
N PRO A 353 4.79 15.48 -13.84
CA PRO A 353 4.66 16.18 -15.13
C PRO A 353 3.46 15.72 -15.99
N THR A 354 2.98 14.49 -15.77
CA THR A 354 1.78 13.93 -16.42
C THR A 354 0.47 14.21 -15.69
N GLY A 355 0.50 14.85 -14.51
CA GLY A 355 -0.67 15.24 -13.74
C GLY A 355 -1.03 14.32 -12.55
N ARG A 356 -0.09 13.53 -11.99
CA ARG A 356 -0.36 12.64 -10.83
C ARG A 356 -0.22 13.39 -9.49
N PRO A 357 -1.27 13.57 -8.68
CA PRO A 357 -1.32 14.55 -7.57
C PRO A 357 -0.90 13.99 -6.18
N PHE A 358 -0.17 12.87 -6.12
CA PHE A 358 -0.02 12.10 -4.88
C PHE A 358 1.39 11.90 -4.35
N GLY A 359 2.44 12.32 -5.08
CA GLY A 359 3.82 12.09 -4.61
C GLY A 359 3.99 12.55 -3.15
N ASP A 360 4.65 11.72 -2.34
CA ASP A 360 4.79 11.90 -0.90
C ASP A 360 5.98 11.04 -0.44
N LEU A 361 7.16 11.65 -0.32
CA LEU A 361 8.41 10.94 -0.02
C LEU A 361 8.33 10.12 1.29
N PRO A 362 7.86 10.68 2.42
CA PRO A 362 7.64 9.88 3.64
C PRO A 362 6.74 8.66 3.45
N MET A 363 5.63 8.80 2.71
CA MET A 363 4.74 7.66 2.44
C MET A 363 5.37 6.65 1.49
N ALA A 364 6.11 7.10 0.47
CA ALA A 364 6.84 6.22 -0.43
C ALA A 364 7.88 5.39 0.33
N LEU A 365 8.62 6.00 1.27
CA LEU A 365 9.55 5.30 2.13
C LEU A 365 8.84 4.28 3.01
N LEU A 366 7.77 4.67 3.71
CA LEU A 366 7.00 3.78 4.59
C LEU A 366 6.45 2.54 3.85
N VAL A 367 5.96 2.72 2.63
CA VAL A 367 5.49 1.60 1.79
C VAL A 367 6.65 0.71 1.34
N THR A 368 7.76 1.31 0.93
CA THR A 368 8.95 0.57 0.45
C THR A 368 9.60 -0.22 1.59
N GLU A 369 9.65 0.32 2.81
CA GLU A 369 10.08 -0.41 4.01
C GLU A 369 9.24 -1.66 4.25
N ARG A 370 7.91 -1.56 4.13
CA ARG A 370 7.03 -2.74 4.23
C ARG A 370 7.35 -3.76 3.17
N LEU A 371 7.46 -3.34 1.91
CA LEU A 371 7.80 -4.25 0.82
C LEU A 371 9.14 -4.95 1.08
N ALA A 372 10.16 -4.20 1.52
CA ALA A 372 11.45 -4.75 1.90
C ALA A 372 11.31 -5.78 3.04
N GLU A 373 10.57 -5.50 4.11
CA GLU A 373 10.29 -6.46 5.19
C GLU A 373 9.52 -7.69 4.67
N LEU A 374 8.55 -7.48 3.76
CA LEU A 374 7.80 -8.54 3.08
C LEU A 374 8.66 -9.37 2.13
N ASP A 375 9.89 -8.94 1.82
CA ASP A 375 10.83 -9.66 0.98
C ASP A 375 12.09 -10.10 1.76
N GLY A 376 12.07 -10.00 3.09
CA GLY A 376 13.19 -10.42 3.95
C GLY A 376 14.38 -9.45 3.93
N ASN A 377 14.13 -8.18 3.62
CA ASN A 377 15.10 -7.09 3.51
C ASN A 377 16.19 -7.34 2.46
N VAL A 378 15.82 -7.92 1.33
CA VAL A 378 16.70 -8.14 0.17
C VAL A 378 16.03 -7.70 -1.12
N GLY A 379 16.77 -7.70 -2.23
CA GLY A 379 16.21 -7.43 -3.55
C GLY A 379 16.06 -5.94 -3.90
N TYR A 380 15.29 -5.69 -4.95
CA TYR A 380 15.09 -4.34 -5.50
C TYR A 380 14.40 -3.38 -4.52
N GLU A 381 13.70 -3.89 -3.51
CA GLU A 381 13.09 -3.03 -2.48
C GLU A 381 14.16 -2.37 -1.60
N GLN A 382 15.30 -3.02 -1.35
CA GLN A 382 16.45 -2.39 -0.67
C GLN A 382 17.06 -1.25 -1.50
N ARG A 383 17.17 -1.46 -2.82
CA ARG A 383 17.64 -0.45 -3.78
C ARG A 383 16.76 0.80 -3.74
N ASP A 384 15.46 0.59 -3.85
CA ASP A 384 14.48 1.67 -3.89
C ASP A 384 14.35 2.35 -2.52
N MET A 385 14.45 1.60 -1.42
CA MET A 385 14.48 2.14 -0.06
C MET A 385 15.72 3.01 0.17
N GLY A 386 16.90 2.55 -0.26
CA GLY A 386 18.15 3.27 -0.08
C GLY A 386 18.15 4.66 -0.74
N VAL A 387 17.59 4.78 -1.95
CA VAL A 387 17.47 6.09 -2.61
C VAL A 387 16.45 7.00 -1.91
N LEU A 388 15.35 6.45 -1.38
CA LEU A 388 14.37 7.24 -0.62
C LEU A 388 14.92 7.72 0.73
N LEU A 389 15.70 6.88 1.41
CA LEU A 389 16.41 7.23 2.65
C LEU A 389 17.42 8.35 2.41
N TYR A 390 18.16 8.29 1.30
CA TYR A 390 19.09 9.34 0.91
C TYR A 390 18.40 10.71 0.79
N HIS A 391 17.30 10.75 0.04
CA HIS A 391 16.50 11.96 -0.16
C HIS A 391 15.77 12.42 1.11
N SER A 392 15.58 11.53 2.07
CA SER A 392 15.03 11.85 3.40
C SER A 392 16.10 12.32 4.40
N GLY A 393 17.38 12.35 4.01
CA GLY A 393 18.50 12.80 4.84
C GLY A 393 19.13 11.70 5.70
N TYR A 394 18.63 10.47 5.65
CA TYR A 394 19.15 9.33 6.42
C TYR A 394 20.33 8.69 5.68
N ARG A 395 21.47 9.40 5.63
CA ARG A 395 22.67 9.03 4.85
C ARG A 395 23.22 7.65 5.19
N ARG A 396 23.33 7.33 6.49
CA ARG A 396 23.86 6.04 6.95
C ARG A 396 22.94 4.88 6.56
N ASP A 397 21.65 5.01 6.84
CA ASP A 397 20.67 3.95 6.53
C ASP A 397 20.53 3.76 5.01
N ALA A 398 20.61 4.85 4.25
CA ALA A 398 20.68 4.81 2.78
C ALA A 398 21.87 3.98 2.30
N ARG A 399 23.06 4.24 2.84
CA ARG A 399 24.27 3.50 2.51
C ARG A 399 24.10 2.01 2.83
N ASP A 400 23.65 1.68 4.03
CA ASP A 400 23.50 0.30 4.48
C ASP A 400 22.51 -0.48 3.58
N ALA A 401 21.39 0.14 3.20
CA ALA A 401 20.41 -0.45 2.28
C ALA A 401 20.98 -0.66 0.86
N LEU A 402 21.69 0.32 0.31
CA LEU A 402 22.28 0.21 -1.04
C LEU A 402 23.42 -0.81 -1.09
N VAL A 403 24.23 -0.91 -0.04
CA VAL A 403 25.26 -1.96 0.10
C VAL A 403 24.61 -3.34 0.20
N ALA A 404 23.54 -3.49 0.98
CA ALA A 404 22.80 -4.74 1.07
C ALA A 404 22.23 -5.17 -0.30
N PHE A 405 21.74 -4.21 -1.09
CA PHE A 405 21.31 -4.46 -2.47
C PHE A 405 22.45 -4.95 -3.36
N GLU A 406 23.62 -4.31 -3.34
CA GLU A 406 24.76 -4.73 -4.17
C GLU A 406 25.28 -6.13 -3.77
N GLN A 407 25.31 -6.44 -2.47
CA GLN A 407 25.64 -7.78 -1.97
C GLN A 407 24.64 -8.83 -2.45
N TRP A 408 23.35 -8.53 -2.37
CA TRP A 408 22.30 -9.39 -2.90
C TRP A 408 22.44 -9.58 -4.41
N LYS A 409 22.67 -8.50 -5.17
CA LYS A 409 22.85 -8.52 -6.63
C LYS A 409 24.05 -9.38 -7.03
N ALA A 410 25.15 -9.31 -6.30
CA ALA A 410 26.33 -10.15 -6.51
C ALA A 410 26.01 -11.63 -6.23
N THR A 411 25.34 -11.93 -5.12
CA THR A 411 24.95 -13.30 -4.74
C THR A 411 23.96 -13.91 -5.73
N ALA A 412 22.95 -13.14 -6.16
CA ALA A 412 21.96 -13.56 -7.14
C ALA A 412 22.58 -13.84 -8.52
N LYS A 413 23.56 -13.03 -8.94
CA LYS A 413 24.34 -13.29 -10.15
C LYS A 413 25.17 -14.56 -10.04
N MET A 414 25.78 -14.83 -8.89
CA MET A 414 26.52 -16.07 -8.66
C MET A 414 25.60 -17.30 -8.71
N ALA A 415 24.43 -17.23 -8.06
CA ALA A 415 23.43 -18.31 -8.12
C ALA A 415 22.93 -18.54 -9.56
N ALA A 416 22.71 -17.49 -10.35
CA ALA A 416 22.31 -17.63 -11.75
C ALA A 416 23.40 -18.26 -12.64
N VAL A 417 24.68 -18.10 -12.29
CA VAL A 417 25.81 -18.73 -12.99
C VAL A 417 26.00 -20.18 -12.55
N GLU A 418 25.73 -20.52 -11.29
CA GLU A 418 25.78 -21.91 -10.78
C GLU A 418 24.63 -22.78 -11.30
N ILE A 419 23.52 -22.17 -11.70
CA ILE A 419 22.32 -22.85 -12.21
C ILE A 419 22.40 -23.14 -13.73
N ASP A 420 23.46 -22.70 -14.41
CA ASP A 420 23.67 -22.92 -15.86
C ASP A 420 24.09 -24.37 -16.22
N ASP A 421 24.00 -25.31 -15.27
CA ASP A 421 24.21 -26.75 -15.48
C ASP A 421 22.91 -27.59 -15.31
N ALA A 422 21.78 -27.01 -15.74
CA ALA A 422 20.44 -27.58 -15.82
C ALA A 422 19.53 -27.34 -14.61
N THR A 423 18.91 -26.15 -14.54
CA THR A 423 17.47 -25.96 -14.28
C THR A 423 17.14 -24.47 -14.36
N ASP A 424 15.88 -24.09 -14.62
CA ASP A 424 15.46 -22.68 -14.65
C ASP A 424 15.73 -22.00 -13.29
N ALA A 425 16.64 -21.03 -13.27
CA ALA A 425 16.83 -20.14 -12.13
C ALA A 425 15.50 -19.42 -11.81
N PRO A 426 15.17 -19.20 -10.52
CA PRO A 426 13.95 -18.51 -10.14
C PRO A 426 14.05 -17.04 -10.58
N ARG A 427 13.51 -16.77 -11.76
CA ARG A 427 13.25 -15.42 -12.23
C ARG A 427 12.11 -14.86 -11.37
N PRO A 428 12.13 -13.57 -10.99
CA PRO A 428 10.97 -12.98 -10.34
C PRO A 428 9.76 -13.17 -11.25
N ASP A 429 8.67 -13.75 -10.71
CA ASP A 429 7.43 -14.13 -11.41
C ASP A 429 6.69 -12.97 -12.11
N PHE A 430 7.23 -11.75 -12.05
CA PHE A 430 6.70 -10.53 -12.64
C PHE A 430 7.66 -9.92 -13.65
N GLN A 431 8.05 -10.67 -14.68
CA GLN A 431 8.82 -10.09 -15.79
C GLN A 431 7.90 -9.42 -16.80
N TRP A 432 7.72 -8.10 -16.67
CA TRP A 432 7.03 -7.26 -17.65
C TRP A 432 7.91 -7.06 -18.88
N VAL A 433 7.82 -7.96 -19.85
CA VAL A 433 8.51 -7.80 -21.14
C VAL A 433 7.67 -6.90 -22.04
N ALA A 434 7.75 -5.59 -21.83
CA ALA A 434 7.21 -4.60 -22.76
C ALA A 434 8.26 -3.49 -22.97
N GLY A 435 9.17 -3.70 -23.93
CA GLY A 435 10.16 -2.69 -24.31
C GLY A 435 11.20 -3.22 -25.28
N ASP A 436 11.91 -2.32 -25.97
CA ASP A 436 13.11 -2.65 -26.71
C ASP A 436 14.18 -3.14 -25.71
N PRO A 437 14.67 -4.39 -25.83
CA PRO A 437 15.66 -4.94 -24.91
C PRO A 437 16.96 -4.10 -24.87
N VAL A 438 17.30 -3.41 -25.96
CA VAL A 438 18.46 -2.52 -26.02
C VAL A 438 18.25 -1.30 -25.13
N GLU A 439 17.06 -0.70 -25.18
CA GLU A 439 16.71 0.43 -24.32
C GLU A 439 16.64 0.02 -22.84
N ALA A 440 16.08 -1.14 -22.54
CA ALA A 440 16.07 -1.67 -21.17
C ALA A 440 17.49 -1.87 -20.62
N ALA A 441 18.41 -2.40 -21.44
CA ALA A 441 19.82 -2.55 -21.06
C ALA A 441 20.51 -1.19 -20.87
N ARG A 442 20.26 -0.22 -21.77
CA ARG A 442 20.80 1.13 -21.67
C ARG A 442 20.35 1.85 -20.40
N LEU A 443 19.08 1.74 -20.04
CA LEU A 443 18.54 2.33 -18.81
C LEU A 443 19.10 1.64 -17.57
N SER A 444 19.27 0.32 -17.60
CA SER A 444 19.89 -0.43 -16.49
C SER A 444 21.34 -0.01 -16.26
N LEU A 445 22.11 0.22 -17.33
CA LEU A 445 23.48 0.73 -17.22
C LEU A 445 23.53 2.12 -16.55
N ARG A 446 22.60 3.01 -16.91
CA ARG A 446 22.49 4.34 -16.27
C ARG A 446 22.15 4.24 -14.79
N GLU A 447 21.24 3.33 -14.40
CA GLU A 447 20.93 3.07 -12.98
C GLU A 447 22.17 2.62 -12.22
N ASP A 448 22.95 1.69 -12.78
CA ASP A 448 24.18 1.18 -12.17
C ASP A 448 25.27 2.26 -12.07
N GLU A 449 25.46 3.09 -13.10
CA GLU A 449 26.41 4.22 -13.06
C GLU A 449 26.04 5.24 -11.98
N ALA A 450 24.77 5.63 -11.90
CA ALA A 450 24.27 6.56 -10.89
C ALA A 450 24.38 5.98 -9.47
N LEU A 451 24.05 4.70 -9.30
CA LEU A 451 24.15 3.99 -8.02
C LEU A 451 25.59 3.94 -7.52
N ASN A 452 26.54 3.56 -8.38
CA ASN A 452 27.96 3.52 -8.03
C ASN A 452 28.48 4.90 -7.59
N LYS A 453 28.05 5.95 -8.29
CA LYS A 453 28.42 7.32 -7.92
C LYS A 453 27.85 7.70 -6.54
N LEU A 454 26.57 7.41 -6.29
CA LEU A 454 25.95 7.72 -5.00
C LEU A 454 26.63 6.98 -3.85
N LEU A 455 26.97 5.70 -4.04
CA LEU A 455 27.70 4.90 -3.04
C LEU A 455 29.06 5.52 -2.73
N LEU A 456 29.82 5.95 -3.74
CA LEU A 456 31.10 6.65 -3.54
C LEU A 456 30.94 7.95 -2.74
N GLU A 457 29.88 8.72 -2.99
CA GLU A 457 29.58 9.92 -2.21
C GLU A 457 29.23 9.60 -0.76
N LEU A 458 28.39 8.59 -0.53
CA LEU A 458 28.04 8.12 0.81
C LEU A 458 29.23 7.54 1.59
N ASP A 459 30.13 6.84 0.91
CA ASP A 459 31.37 6.33 1.50
C ASP A 459 32.31 7.47 1.89
N ARG A 460 32.44 8.50 1.04
CA ARG A 460 33.20 9.71 1.37
C ARG A 460 32.61 10.42 2.59
N ASP A 461 31.30 10.68 2.59
CA ASP A 461 30.60 11.34 3.71
C ASP A 461 30.80 10.56 5.02
N SER A 462 30.76 9.21 4.96
CA SER A 462 31.01 8.36 6.12
C SER A 462 32.44 8.44 6.64
N LEU A 463 33.43 8.58 5.77
CA LEU A 463 34.84 8.69 6.16
C LEU A 463 35.13 10.06 6.76
N GLU A 464 34.62 11.14 6.18
CA GLU A 464 34.79 12.52 6.69
C GLU A 464 34.22 12.65 8.12
N HIS A 465 33.06 12.05 8.39
CA HIS A 465 32.48 12.02 9.75
C HIS A 465 33.32 11.26 10.78
N ILE A 466 34.16 10.30 10.38
CA ILE A 466 35.06 9.56 11.28
C ILE A 466 36.29 10.40 11.63
N PHE A 467 36.73 11.29 10.73
CA PHE A 467 37.91 12.15 10.96
C PHE A 467 37.58 13.44 11.73
N ASP A 468 36.32 13.88 11.72
CA ASP A 468 35.84 15.06 12.46
C ASP A 468 35.37 14.76 13.89
N SER A 469 35.28 13.47 14.27
CA SER A 469 34.92 12.98 15.62
C SER A 469 36.14 12.49 16.40
#